data_AF-A0A2P4YC70-F1
#
_entry.id   AF-A0A2P4YC70-F1
#
_cell.length_a   1.000
_cell.length_b   1.000
_cell.length_c   1.000
_cell.angle_alpha   90.00
_cell.angle_beta   90.00
_cell.angle_gamma   90.00
#
_symmetry.space_group_name_H-M   'P 1'
#
loop_
_entity.id
_entity.type
_entity.pdbx_description
1 polymer ?
#
loop_
_entity_poly.entity_id
_entity_poly.type
_entity_poly.pdbx_seq_one_letter_code
_entity_poly.pdbx_strand_id
1 'polypeptide(L)'
;MSLEAYDLNDDEEDLTAKRPLYLKDLINGLLSDDDREKTEAALNEAETLLRRHPRDLSDKAHEVVRALLRLEDKYSTPQFVKLRSQALATTCALAPTQTLPYLSSQALEREQLLQSRIDILQAMTCAAQELSERGGSYRHAQVPKTLLHEQVESDLKTRTMQSLKTRRWGYRRDPLAAPKRNAFAPYALQFFSPLLFGYIEYVHKHSDRRGKSRSEVEQTFLAHLLHALASFVECAGHAPQTMAMAKCLMEFAWSERSSTNAEVRRQVLFSLSRVLLVVPAALLRQEVGEALSEVAPWLQQVQNHDPDAGCREAARLLTSFAPVPTSLSLV
;
A
#
# COMPACT_ATOMS: atom_id res chain seq x y z
N MET A 1 -48.92 16.87 -52.91
CA MET A 1 -47.65 16.42 -52.29
C MET A 1 -47.90 16.33 -50.80
N SER A 2 -47.96 15.12 -50.25
CA SER A 2 -48.05 14.89 -48.81
C SER A 2 -46.66 15.06 -48.23
N LEU A 3 -46.51 15.91 -47.21
CA LEU A 3 -45.27 15.99 -46.45
C LEU A 3 -45.19 14.74 -45.56
N GLU A 4 -44.15 13.92 -45.76
CA GLU A 4 -43.82 12.84 -44.83
C GLU A 4 -43.42 13.46 -43.48
N ALA A 5 -43.95 12.90 -42.39
CA ALA A 5 -43.61 13.35 -41.06
C ALA A 5 -42.13 13.10 -40.80
N TYR A 6 -41.42 14.14 -40.35
CA TYR A 6 -40.01 14.06 -40.00
C TYR A 6 -39.85 13.02 -38.88
N ASP A 7 -38.97 12.03 -39.09
CA ASP A 7 -38.66 11.03 -38.06
C ASP A 7 -37.89 11.73 -36.93
N LEU A 8 -38.52 11.81 -35.75
CA LEU A 8 -37.98 12.40 -34.54
C LEU A 8 -37.38 11.33 -33.60
N ASN A 9 -37.11 10.12 -34.10
CA ASN A 9 -36.20 9.19 -33.43
C ASN A 9 -34.77 9.74 -33.57
N ASP A 10 -34.46 10.77 -32.81
CA ASP A 10 -33.09 11.11 -32.43
C ASP A 10 -32.75 10.17 -31.27
N ASP A 11 -32.06 9.08 -31.59
CA ASP A 11 -31.56 8.14 -30.61
C ASP A 11 -30.67 8.91 -29.62
N GLU A 12 -31.14 9.03 -28.38
CA GLU A 12 -30.48 9.69 -27.24
C GLU A 12 -29.07 9.13 -26.91
N GLU A 13 -28.47 8.30 -27.77
CA GLU A 13 -27.10 7.78 -27.64
C GLU A 13 -26.05 8.91 -27.59
N ASP A 14 -26.30 10.05 -28.25
CA ASP A 14 -25.43 11.23 -28.18
C ASP A 14 -25.55 12.01 -26.86
N LEU A 15 -26.54 11.69 -26.00
CA LEU A 15 -26.71 12.31 -24.68
C LEU A 15 -25.81 11.68 -23.60
N THR A 16 -25.09 10.60 -23.89
CA THR A 16 -24.21 9.97 -22.90
C THR A 16 -22.73 10.29 -23.17
N ALA A 17 -22.04 10.82 -22.16
CA ALA A 17 -20.62 11.12 -22.28
C ALA A 17 -19.81 9.89 -22.71
N LYS A 18 -19.07 10.03 -23.82
CA LYS A 18 -18.28 8.94 -24.40
C LYS A 18 -17.14 8.53 -23.48
N ARG A 19 -17.01 7.22 -23.24
CA ARG A 19 -15.89 6.64 -22.47
C ARG A 19 -14.53 6.98 -23.12
N PRO A 20 -13.51 7.37 -22.33
CA PRO A 20 -12.20 7.65 -22.90
C PRO A 20 -11.53 6.39 -23.45
N LEU A 21 -11.00 6.47 -24.67
CA LEU A 21 -10.26 5.38 -25.31
C LEU A 21 -8.74 5.59 -25.28
N TYR A 22 -8.30 6.83 -25.13
CA TYR A 22 -6.89 7.22 -25.06
C TYR A 22 -6.59 8.00 -23.78
N LEU A 23 -5.33 7.98 -23.32
CA LEU A 23 -4.93 8.72 -22.11
C LEU A 23 -5.17 10.22 -22.24
N LYS A 24 -5.04 10.78 -23.45
CA LYS A 24 -5.40 12.17 -23.74
C LYS A 24 -6.87 12.46 -23.42
N ASP A 25 -7.77 11.57 -23.81
CA ASP A 25 -9.21 11.74 -23.56
C ASP A 25 -9.52 11.60 -22.06
N LEU A 26 -8.85 10.65 -21.41
CA LEU A 26 -8.94 10.48 -19.96
C LEU A 26 -8.53 11.76 -19.23
N ILE A 27 -7.35 12.31 -19.54
CA ILE A 27 -6.86 13.55 -18.92
C ILE A 27 -7.82 14.71 -19.19
N ASN A 28 -8.27 14.87 -20.44
CA ASN A 28 -9.23 15.92 -20.79
C ASN A 28 -10.55 15.76 -20.05
N GLY A 29 -11.05 14.53 -19.89
CA GLY A 29 -12.29 14.25 -19.16
C GLY A 29 -12.16 14.54 -17.67
N LEU A 30 -11.05 14.14 -17.04
CA LEU A 30 -10.78 14.43 -15.62
C LEU A 30 -10.60 15.95 -15.35
N LEU A 31 -10.18 16.72 -16.34
CA LEU A 31 -10.02 18.18 -16.22
C LEU A 31 -11.26 18.96 -16.70
N SER A 32 -12.34 18.28 -17.10
CA SER A 32 -13.56 18.93 -17.61
C SER A 32 -14.44 19.41 -16.45
N ASP A 33 -14.01 20.47 -15.78
CA ASP A 33 -14.62 21.03 -14.57
C ASP A 33 -16.10 21.44 -14.70
N ASP A 34 -16.59 21.64 -15.92
CA ASP A 34 -17.96 22.11 -16.22
C ASP A 34 -18.87 20.98 -16.75
N ASP A 35 -18.35 19.76 -16.91
CA ASP A 35 -19.05 18.62 -17.51
C ASP A 35 -19.03 17.41 -16.56
N ARG A 36 -20.14 17.27 -15.81
CA ARG A 36 -20.37 16.19 -14.85
C ARG A 36 -20.24 14.82 -15.51
N GLU A 37 -20.96 14.60 -16.60
CA GLU A 37 -21.03 13.27 -17.23
C GLU A 37 -19.69 12.84 -17.79
N LYS A 38 -18.96 13.77 -18.40
CA LYS A 38 -17.63 13.50 -18.93
C LYS A 38 -16.60 13.24 -17.84
N THR A 39 -16.66 13.97 -16.72
CA THR A 39 -15.82 13.72 -15.56
C THR A 39 -16.11 12.36 -14.94
N GLU A 40 -17.38 12.00 -14.78
CA GLU A 40 -17.80 10.69 -14.25
C GLU A 40 -17.41 9.55 -15.19
N ALA A 41 -17.62 9.68 -16.50
CA ALA A 41 -17.21 8.69 -17.49
C ALA A 41 -15.69 8.48 -17.49
N ALA A 42 -14.91 9.56 -17.37
CA ALA A 42 -13.46 9.51 -17.31
C ALA A 42 -12.97 8.81 -16.03
N LEU A 43 -13.53 9.16 -14.86
CA LEU A 43 -13.14 8.57 -13.59
C LEU A 43 -13.49 7.07 -13.52
N ASN A 44 -14.66 6.67 -14.03
CA ASN A 44 -15.09 5.27 -14.05
C ASN A 44 -14.21 4.39 -14.97
N GLU A 45 -13.75 4.91 -16.11
CA GLU A 45 -12.92 4.15 -17.06
C GLU A 45 -11.41 4.23 -16.72
N ALA A 46 -11.00 5.16 -15.83
CA ALA A 46 -9.59 5.47 -15.56
C ALA A 46 -8.73 4.24 -15.26
N GLU A 47 -9.08 3.45 -14.24
CA GLU A 47 -8.31 2.25 -13.88
C GLU A 47 -8.28 1.25 -15.05
N THR A 48 -9.44 0.97 -15.64
CA THR A 48 -9.58 0.00 -16.74
C THR A 48 -8.70 0.37 -17.93
N LEU A 49 -8.69 1.64 -18.33
CA LEU A 49 -7.88 2.13 -19.44
C LEU A 49 -6.39 2.01 -19.13
N LEU A 50 -5.95 2.41 -17.93
CA LEU A 50 -4.56 2.29 -17.50
C LEU A 50 -4.08 0.83 -17.52
N ARG A 51 -4.93 -0.09 -17.06
CA ARG A 51 -4.66 -1.54 -17.00
C ARG A 51 -4.53 -2.18 -18.39
N ARG A 52 -5.01 -1.54 -19.46
CA ARG A 52 -4.76 -1.97 -20.85
C ARG A 52 -3.32 -1.69 -21.30
N HIS A 53 -2.50 -1.04 -20.47
CA HIS A 53 -1.11 -0.68 -20.76
C HIS A 53 -0.97 0.07 -22.09
N PRO A 54 -1.59 1.25 -22.23
CA PRO A 54 -1.48 2.07 -23.44
C PRO A 54 -0.01 2.45 -23.69
N ARG A 55 0.37 2.57 -24.97
CA ARG A 55 1.77 2.74 -25.38
C ARG A 55 2.41 4.04 -24.88
N ASP A 56 1.61 5.07 -24.70
CA ASP A 56 1.98 6.40 -24.23
C ASP A 56 1.89 6.54 -22.69
N LEU A 57 1.70 5.43 -21.95
CA LEU A 57 1.57 5.47 -20.49
C LEU A 57 2.77 6.10 -19.79
N SER A 58 4.00 5.78 -20.22
CA SER A 58 5.20 6.40 -19.64
C SER A 58 5.19 7.92 -19.77
N ASP A 59 4.72 8.42 -20.91
CA ASP A 59 4.79 9.84 -21.24
C ASP A 59 3.67 10.63 -20.57
N LYS A 60 2.53 9.97 -20.32
CA LYS A 60 1.31 10.58 -19.78
C LYS A 60 1.02 10.28 -18.31
N ALA A 61 1.72 9.33 -17.69
CA ALA A 61 1.49 8.95 -16.29
C ALA A 61 1.56 10.14 -15.31
N HIS A 62 2.52 11.05 -15.50
CA HIS A 62 2.62 12.26 -14.67
C HIS A 62 1.37 13.15 -14.81
N GLU A 63 0.91 13.39 -16.03
CA GLU A 63 -0.29 14.20 -16.31
C GLU A 63 -1.54 13.55 -15.71
N VAL A 64 -1.68 12.22 -15.81
CA VAL A 64 -2.79 11.47 -15.21
C VAL A 64 -2.81 11.62 -13.69
N VAL A 65 -1.68 11.40 -13.01
CA VAL A 65 -1.60 11.56 -11.55
C VAL A 65 -1.91 13.01 -11.14
N ARG A 66 -1.41 13.99 -11.90
CA ARG A 66 -1.68 15.40 -11.64
C ARG A 66 -3.16 15.75 -11.78
N ALA A 67 -3.84 15.23 -12.80
CA ALA A 67 -5.27 15.42 -12.99
C ALA A 67 -6.06 14.76 -11.83
N LEU A 68 -5.75 13.51 -11.50
CA LEU A 68 -6.42 12.77 -10.42
C LEU A 68 -6.25 13.43 -9.05
N LEU A 69 -5.07 13.94 -8.71
CA LEU A 69 -4.84 14.62 -7.42
C LEU A 69 -5.56 15.97 -7.30
N ARG A 70 -5.81 16.64 -8.43
CA ARG A 70 -6.55 17.91 -8.47
C ARG A 70 -8.06 17.73 -8.60
N LEU A 71 -8.51 16.50 -8.87
CA LEU A 71 -9.91 16.20 -9.06
C LEU A 71 -10.66 16.34 -7.73
N GLU A 72 -11.68 17.19 -7.76
CA GLU A 72 -12.62 17.44 -6.65
C GLU A 72 -13.98 16.82 -6.94
N ASP A 73 -14.67 16.38 -5.90
CA ASP A 73 -16.01 15.83 -6.01
C ASP A 73 -17.07 16.93 -6.04
N LYS A 74 -17.15 17.65 -7.16
CA LYS A 74 -18.10 18.77 -7.33
C LYS A 74 -19.54 18.29 -7.48
N TYR A 75 -19.74 17.04 -7.88
CA TYR A 75 -21.03 16.51 -8.34
C TYR A 75 -21.59 15.38 -7.47
N SER A 76 -20.98 15.10 -6.31
CA SER A 76 -21.34 13.96 -5.46
C SER A 76 -21.30 12.63 -6.22
N THR A 77 -20.22 12.43 -6.98
CA THR A 77 -20.04 11.28 -7.85
C THR A 77 -19.99 9.98 -7.04
N PRO A 78 -20.76 8.95 -7.41
CA PRO A 78 -20.76 7.67 -6.69
C PRO A 78 -19.36 7.05 -6.62
N GLN A 79 -18.95 6.63 -5.42
CA GLN A 79 -17.65 5.98 -5.18
C GLN A 79 -16.43 6.83 -5.58
N PHE A 80 -16.57 8.15 -5.70
CA PHE A 80 -15.51 9.06 -6.16
C PHE A 80 -14.15 8.80 -5.51
N VAL A 81 -14.10 8.78 -4.16
CA VAL A 81 -12.86 8.59 -3.38
C VAL A 81 -12.20 7.25 -3.74
N LYS A 82 -13.00 6.19 -3.90
CA LYS A 82 -12.52 4.86 -4.23
C LYS A 82 -11.98 4.80 -5.65
N LEU A 83 -12.73 5.30 -6.64
CA LEU A 83 -12.29 5.32 -8.04
C LEU A 83 -11.01 6.14 -8.21
N ARG A 84 -10.95 7.33 -7.59
CA ARG A 84 -9.79 8.22 -7.63
C ARG A 84 -8.55 7.56 -7.02
N SER A 85 -8.69 6.97 -5.83
CA SER A 85 -7.58 6.29 -5.15
C SER A 85 -7.09 5.05 -5.91
N GLN A 86 -8.01 4.25 -6.49
CA GLN A 86 -7.67 3.11 -7.33
C GLN A 86 -6.92 3.51 -8.60
N ALA A 87 -7.38 4.57 -9.29
CA ALA A 87 -6.71 5.09 -10.48
C ALA A 87 -5.32 5.66 -10.16
N LEU A 88 -5.17 6.38 -9.03
CA LEU A 88 -3.88 6.89 -8.55
C LEU A 88 -2.91 5.75 -8.25
N ALA A 89 -3.34 4.75 -7.48
CA ALA A 89 -2.53 3.58 -7.14
C ALA A 89 -2.14 2.78 -8.40
N THR A 90 -3.08 2.58 -9.33
CA THR A 90 -2.84 1.89 -10.60
C THR A 90 -1.81 2.64 -11.45
N THR A 91 -1.97 3.95 -11.63
CA THR A 91 -1.00 4.75 -12.41
C THR A 91 0.39 4.67 -11.78
N CYS A 92 0.47 4.77 -10.45
CA CYS A 92 1.73 4.66 -9.71
C CYS A 92 2.38 3.27 -9.83
N ALA A 93 1.59 2.19 -9.77
CA ALA A 93 2.09 0.82 -9.92
C ALA A 93 2.59 0.55 -11.35
N LEU A 94 1.92 1.08 -12.36
CA LEU A 94 2.26 0.84 -13.76
C LEU A 94 3.41 1.70 -14.29
N ALA A 95 3.60 2.90 -13.74
CA ALA A 95 4.66 3.83 -14.16
C ALA A 95 5.39 4.49 -12.94
N PRO A 96 6.02 3.71 -12.03
CA PRO A 96 6.57 4.26 -10.79
C PRO A 96 7.63 5.35 -11.03
N THR A 97 8.52 5.14 -12.00
CA THR A 97 9.61 6.08 -12.29
C THR A 97 9.11 7.47 -12.68
N GLN A 98 7.96 7.55 -13.35
CA GLN A 98 7.39 8.82 -13.82
C GLN A 98 6.49 9.48 -12.77
N THR A 99 5.84 8.71 -11.91
CA THR A 99 4.87 9.24 -10.92
C THR A 99 5.50 9.57 -9.57
N LEU A 100 6.46 8.77 -9.10
CA LEU A 100 7.02 8.87 -7.74
C LEU A 100 7.65 10.23 -7.41
N PRO A 101 8.41 10.90 -8.30
CA PRO A 101 8.97 12.21 -7.98
C PRO A 101 7.89 13.25 -7.65
N TYR A 102 6.78 13.25 -8.40
CA TYR A 102 5.67 14.16 -8.17
C TYR A 102 4.85 13.77 -6.94
N LEU A 103 4.55 12.48 -6.77
CA LEU A 103 3.80 12.02 -5.59
C LEU A 103 4.57 12.32 -4.28
N SER A 104 5.87 12.04 -4.25
CA SER A 104 6.70 12.28 -3.06
C SER A 104 6.79 13.76 -2.72
N SER A 105 6.90 14.64 -3.72
CA SER A 105 6.91 16.10 -3.48
C SER A 105 5.55 16.58 -2.97
N GLN A 106 4.44 16.16 -3.58
CA GLN A 106 3.10 16.56 -3.15
C GLN A 106 2.73 16.01 -1.77
N ALA A 107 3.22 14.82 -1.38
CA ALA A 107 3.00 14.27 -0.04
C ALA A 107 3.68 15.10 1.07
N LEU A 108 4.78 15.78 0.75
CA LEU A 108 5.57 16.58 1.68
C LEU A 108 5.31 18.09 1.53
N GLU A 109 4.47 18.49 0.57
CA GLU A 109 4.11 19.89 0.34
C GLU A 109 3.25 20.43 1.49
N ARG A 110 3.58 21.62 2.00
CA ARG A 110 2.93 22.15 3.21
C ARG A 110 1.58 22.77 2.91
N GLU A 111 1.45 23.40 1.75
CA GLU A 111 0.23 24.05 1.27
C GLU A 111 -0.84 23.02 0.87
N GLN A 112 -0.45 21.75 0.69
CA GLN A 112 -1.40 20.66 0.47
C GLN A 112 -2.18 20.35 1.75
N LEU A 113 -3.49 20.10 1.57
CA LEU A 113 -4.37 19.65 2.65
C LEU A 113 -3.85 18.33 3.23
N LEU A 114 -3.98 18.15 4.56
CA LEU A 114 -3.56 16.93 5.26
C LEU A 114 -4.14 15.68 4.58
N GLN A 115 -5.43 15.68 4.25
CA GLN A 115 -6.09 14.54 3.63
C GLN A 115 -5.50 14.20 2.26
N SER A 116 -5.18 15.21 1.43
CA SER A 116 -4.52 15.02 0.13
C SER A 116 -3.16 14.32 0.29
N ARG A 117 -2.37 14.78 1.28
CA ARG A 117 -1.07 14.19 1.59
C ARG A 117 -1.18 12.74 2.07
N ILE A 118 -2.20 12.43 2.88
CA ILE A 118 -2.50 11.07 3.34
C ILE A 118 -2.96 10.18 2.17
N ASP A 119 -3.85 10.67 1.32
CA ASP A 119 -4.33 9.95 0.12
C ASP A 119 -3.17 9.58 -0.80
N ILE A 120 -2.17 10.45 -0.95
CA ILE A 120 -0.95 10.16 -1.73
C ILE A 120 -0.16 9.01 -1.09
N LEU A 121 0.09 9.05 0.22
CA LEU A 121 0.81 7.99 0.93
C LEU A 121 0.07 6.65 0.83
N GLN A 122 -1.26 6.67 0.91
CA GLN A 122 -2.10 5.48 0.73
C GLN A 122 -2.03 4.94 -0.70
N ALA A 123 -2.13 5.80 -1.72
CA ALA A 123 -2.01 5.39 -3.12
C ALA A 123 -0.62 4.77 -3.42
N MET A 124 0.45 5.36 -2.88
CA MET A 124 1.81 4.80 -2.97
C MET A 124 1.91 3.44 -2.25
N THR A 125 1.29 3.29 -1.08
CA THR A 125 1.27 2.03 -0.32
C THR A 125 0.53 0.94 -1.09
N CYS A 126 -0.65 1.22 -1.66
CA CYS A 126 -1.39 0.30 -2.50
C CYS A 126 -0.59 -0.10 -3.75
N ALA A 127 0.09 0.84 -4.39
CA ALA A 127 0.95 0.56 -5.54
C ALA A 127 2.12 -0.37 -5.17
N ALA A 128 2.75 -0.15 -4.02
CA ALA A 128 3.84 -0.99 -3.52
C ALA A 128 3.38 -2.43 -3.24
N GLN A 129 2.22 -2.59 -2.59
CA GLN A 129 1.60 -3.88 -2.32
C GLN A 129 1.27 -4.60 -3.63
N GLU A 130 0.70 -3.89 -4.61
CA GLU A 130 0.41 -4.46 -5.92
C GLU A 130 1.67 -5.00 -6.60
N LEU A 131 2.75 -4.22 -6.60
CA LEU A 131 4.03 -4.61 -7.20
C LEU A 131 4.70 -5.78 -6.46
N SER A 132 4.53 -5.87 -5.15
CA SER A 132 5.05 -6.97 -4.32
C SER A 132 4.27 -8.27 -4.54
N GLU A 133 2.94 -8.22 -4.45
CA GLU A 133 2.06 -9.39 -4.49
C GLU A 133 1.83 -9.91 -5.91
N ARG A 134 1.64 -9.02 -6.89
CA ARG A 134 1.21 -9.38 -8.25
C ARG A 134 2.38 -9.64 -9.20
N GLY A 135 3.61 -9.25 -8.83
CA GLY A 135 4.76 -9.34 -9.73
C GLY A 135 4.53 -8.48 -10.97
N GLY A 136 5.51 -8.38 -11.87
CA GLY A 136 5.49 -7.40 -12.97
C GLY A 136 4.44 -7.65 -14.07
N SER A 137 3.46 -8.53 -13.85
CA SER A 137 2.38 -8.81 -14.77
C SER A 137 1.05 -8.87 -14.03
N TYR A 138 0.11 -8.03 -14.45
CA TYR A 138 -1.26 -8.06 -13.97
C TYR A 138 -1.88 -9.44 -14.27
N ARG A 139 -2.18 -10.21 -13.23
CA ARG A 139 -3.08 -11.36 -13.31
C ARG A 139 -4.28 -11.04 -12.42
N HIS A 140 -5.50 -11.20 -12.95
CA HIS A 140 -6.71 -11.15 -12.14
C HIS A 140 -6.52 -12.01 -10.89
N ALA A 141 -6.93 -11.49 -9.73
CA ALA A 141 -6.97 -12.24 -8.49
C ALA A 141 -7.77 -13.51 -8.75
N GLN A 142 -7.10 -14.66 -8.85
CA GLN A 142 -7.81 -15.92 -8.84
C GLN A 142 -8.34 -16.09 -7.43
N VAL A 143 -9.65 -16.26 -7.32
CA VAL A 143 -10.32 -16.58 -6.06
C VAL A 143 -9.54 -17.74 -5.43
N PRO A 144 -9.08 -17.62 -4.17
CA PRO A 144 -8.45 -18.73 -3.49
C PRO A 144 -9.41 -19.91 -3.57
N LYS A 145 -8.98 -21.05 -4.11
CA LYS A 145 -9.73 -22.29 -3.97
C LYS A 145 -9.78 -22.55 -2.47
N THR A 146 -10.90 -22.24 -1.85
CA THR A 146 -11.17 -22.50 -0.44
C THR A 146 -11.06 -24.02 -0.24
N LEU A 147 -10.03 -24.46 0.46
CA LEU A 147 -9.78 -25.86 0.82
C LEU A 147 -10.74 -26.37 1.91
N LEU A 148 -11.97 -25.85 1.99
CA LEU A 148 -12.92 -26.15 3.07
C LEU A 148 -14.37 -26.19 2.56
N HIS A 149 -14.63 -27.02 1.56
CA HIS A 149 -16.00 -27.48 1.31
C HIS A 149 -15.99 -28.93 0.79
N GLU A 150 -15.55 -29.86 1.64
CA GLU A 150 -16.00 -31.24 1.52
C GLU A 150 -17.40 -31.29 2.13
N GLN A 151 -18.41 -31.22 1.26
CA GLN A 151 -19.76 -31.67 1.60
C GLN A 151 -19.65 -33.17 1.88
N VAL A 152 -19.66 -33.53 3.17
CA VAL A 152 -19.74 -34.93 3.60
C VAL A 152 -21.18 -35.36 3.37
N GLU A 153 -21.47 -35.84 2.16
CA GLU A 153 -22.65 -36.67 1.93
C GLU A 153 -22.44 -38.03 2.61
N SER A 154 -23.45 -38.39 3.40
CA SER A 154 -23.52 -39.55 4.26
C SER A 154 -23.57 -40.85 3.47
N ASP A 155 -22.49 -41.62 3.44
CA ASP A 155 -22.53 -43.05 3.14
C ASP A 155 -21.37 -43.81 3.82
N LEU A 156 -21.37 -43.76 5.15
CA LEU A 156 -20.39 -44.39 6.03
C LEU A 156 -20.69 -45.86 6.35
N LYS A 157 -21.09 -46.71 5.39
CA LYS A 157 -21.22 -48.17 5.65
C LYS A 157 -20.78 -49.13 4.55
N THR A 158 -20.39 -48.68 3.36
CA THR A 158 -20.05 -49.58 2.25
C THR A 158 -18.58 -49.59 1.82
N ARG A 159 -17.71 -48.81 2.48
CA ARG A 159 -16.32 -48.60 1.99
C ARG A 159 -15.21 -49.27 2.81
N THR A 160 -15.53 -50.13 3.78
CA THR A 160 -14.54 -50.64 4.75
C THR A 160 -13.81 -51.93 4.36
N MET A 161 -14.06 -52.55 3.19
CA MET A 161 -13.43 -53.86 2.87
C MET A 161 -12.77 -53.98 1.50
N GLN A 162 -12.75 -52.94 0.66
CA GLN A 162 -12.20 -53.04 -0.71
C GLN A 162 -11.03 -52.10 -1.05
N SER A 163 -10.47 -51.36 -0.08
CA SER A 163 -9.37 -50.41 -0.34
C SER A 163 -8.02 -50.77 0.30
N LEU A 164 -7.81 -52.01 0.75
CA LEU A 164 -6.51 -52.47 1.27
C LEU A 164 -5.53 -52.95 0.17
N LYS A 165 -5.65 -52.41 -1.05
CA LYS A 165 -4.62 -52.50 -2.10
C LYS A 165 -3.99 -51.13 -2.29
N THR A 166 -3.10 -50.72 -1.38
CA THR A 166 -2.32 -49.49 -1.52
C THR A 166 -1.16 -49.72 -2.49
N ARG A 167 -1.48 -49.72 -3.78
CA ARG A 167 -0.49 -49.44 -4.83
C ARG A 167 -0.07 -47.98 -4.62
N ARG A 168 1.03 -47.78 -3.88
CA ARG A 168 1.52 -46.47 -3.45
C ARG A 168 2.12 -45.72 -4.66
N TRP A 169 1.23 -45.14 -5.48
CA TRP A 169 1.61 -44.12 -6.45
C TRP A 169 2.06 -42.90 -5.64
N GLY A 170 3.30 -42.46 -5.88
CA GLY A 170 3.90 -41.34 -5.17
C GLY A 170 2.96 -40.14 -5.13
N TYR A 171 2.78 -39.60 -3.92
CA TYR A 171 2.10 -38.33 -3.70
C TYR A 171 2.78 -37.30 -4.62
N ARG A 172 2.11 -36.92 -5.71
CA ARG A 172 2.47 -35.71 -6.45
C ARG A 172 2.29 -34.60 -5.42
N ARG A 173 3.38 -34.16 -4.80
CA ARG A 173 3.39 -32.85 -4.15
C ARG A 173 2.93 -31.90 -5.25
N ASP A 174 1.84 -31.18 -5.02
CA ASP A 174 1.56 -30.02 -5.85
C ASP A 174 2.87 -29.23 -5.93
N PRO A 175 3.36 -28.89 -7.14
CA PRO A 175 4.60 -28.13 -7.25
C PRO A 175 4.45 -26.90 -6.37
N LEU A 176 5.38 -26.72 -5.43
CA LEU A 176 5.47 -25.50 -4.64
C LEU A 176 5.37 -24.33 -5.61
N ALA A 177 4.48 -23.37 -5.32
CA ALA A 177 4.23 -22.24 -6.20
C ALA A 177 5.58 -21.66 -6.65
N ALA A 178 5.77 -21.50 -7.96
CA ALA A 178 7.03 -21.03 -8.50
C ALA A 178 7.41 -19.70 -7.83
N PRO A 179 8.67 -19.53 -7.41
CA PRO A 179 9.11 -18.31 -6.73
C PRO A 179 8.83 -17.11 -7.64
N LYS A 180 8.01 -16.19 -7.15
CA LYS A 180 7.59 -15.02 -7.88
C LYS A 180 8.63 -13.92 -7.72
N ARG A 181 9.06 -13.31 -8.82
CA ARG A 181 9.92 -12.13 -8.76
C ARG A 181 9.14 -10.98 -8.15
N ASN A 182 9.68 -10.41 -7.08
CA ASN A 182 9.17 -9.19 -6.48
C ASN A 182 9.39 -8.03 -7.46
N ALA A 183 8.30 -7.46 -8.00
CA ALA A 183 8.39 -6.35 -8.94
C ALA A 183 8.49 -4.98 -8.26
N PHE A 184 8.26 -4.92 -6.95
CA PHE A 184 8.53 -3.73 -6.15
C PHE A 184 10.02 -3.53 -5.90
N ALA A 185 10.80 -4.61 -5.81
CA ALA A 185 12.21 -4.56 -5.45
C ALA A 185 13.03 -3.53 -6.25
N PRO A 186 12.95 -3.39 -7.58
CA PRO A 186 13.71 -2.37 -8.31
C PRO A 186 13.37 -0.91 -7.94
N TYR A 187 12.17 -0.68 -7.39
CA TYR A 187 11.64 0.66 -7.08
C TYR A 187 11.66 0.97 -5.59
N ALA A 188 12.00 0.01 -4.71
CA ALA A 188 11.83 0.16 -3.26
C ALA A 188 12.47 1.44 -2.69
N LEU A 189 13.68 1.78 -3.12
CA LEU A 189 14.35 3.03 -2.69
C LEU A 189 13.70 4.29 -3.28
N GLN A 190 13.11 4.22 -4.48
CA GLN A 190 12.41 5.36 -5.09
C GLN A 190 11.10 5.67 -4.35
N PHE A 191 10.44 4.66 -3.76
CA PHE A 191 9.29 4.86 -2.88
C PHE A 191 9.72 5.37 -1.49
N PHE A 192 10.79 4.79 -0.93
CA PHE A 192 11.15 4.98 0.48
C PHE A 192 11.99 6.24 0.74
N SER A 193 13.09 6.42 0.01
CA SER A 193 14.10 7.43 0.34
C SER A 193 13.61 8.88 0.22
N PRO A 194 12.89 9.28 -0.85
CA PRO A 194 12.39 10.65 -0.96
C PRO A 194 11.44 11.03 0.18
N LEU A 195 10.60 10.09 0.63
CA LEU A 195 9.65 10.32 1.71
C LEU A 195 10.33 10.41 3.07
N LEU A 196 11.23 9.48 3.41
CA LEU A 196 11.94 9.51 4.69
C LEU A 196 12.85 10.73 4.80
N PHE A 197 13.80 10.89 3.87
CA PHE A 197 14.79 11.95 3.95
C PHE A 197 14.18 13.32 3.66
N GLY A 198 13.20 13.39 2.75
CA GLY A 198 12.44 14.62 2.52
C GLY A 198 11.64 15.05 3.74
N TYR A 199 11.06 14.11 4.52
CA TYR A 199 10.41 14.45 5.78
C TYR A 199 11.41 14.92 6.85
N ILE A 200 12.56 14.26 6.97
CA ILE A 200 13.62 14.70 7.90
C ILE A 200 14.07 16.13 7.57
N GLU A 201 14.27 16.43 6.29
CA GLU A 201 14.62 17.78 5.82
C GLU A 201 13.48 18.78 6.08
N TYR A 202 12.23 18.40 5.80
CA TYR A 202 11.03 19.20 6.10
C TYR A 202 11.00 19.57 7.58
N VAL A 203 11.15 18.60 8.48
CA VAL A 203 11.17 18.86 9.93
C VAL A 203 12.36 19.75 10.30
N HIS A 204 13.54 19.54 9.73
CA HIS A 204 14.71 20.36 10.03
C HIS A 204 14.53 21.83 9.62
N LYS A 205 13.90 22.09 8.46
CA LYS A 205 13.61 23.44 7.96
C LYS A 205 12.51 24.15 8.74
N HIS A 206 11.54 23.39 9.26
CA HIS A 206 10.32 23.95 9.87
C HIS A 206 10.21 23.76 11.37
N SER A 207 11.16 23.06 12.01
CA SER A 207 11.27 23.01 13.45
C SER A 207 11.60 24.41 13.96
N ASP A 208 10.61 25.05 14.59
CA ASP A 208 10.79 26.33 15.26
C ASP A 208 11.87 26.12 16.34
N ARG A 209 12.95 26.91 16.33
CA ARG A 209 14.07 26.84 17.31
C ARG A 209 13.62 27.02 18.78
N ARG A 210 12.32 27.16 19.01
CA ARG A 210 11.64 27.42 20.29
C ARG A 210 11.04 26.18 20.95
N GLY A 211 11.33 24.97 20.47
CA GLY A 211 10.96 23.73 21.19
C GLY A 211 9.45 23.50 21.33
N LYS A 212 8.64 24.02 20.41
CA LYS A 212 7.19 23.76 20.39
C LYS A 212 6.92 22.32 19.97
N SER A 213 6.01 21.66 20.68
CA SER A 213 5.48 20.35 20.29
C SER A 213 4.83 20.43 18.90
N ARG A 214 4.97 19.36 18.09
CA ARG A 214 4.38 19.27 16.75
C ARG A 214 2.86 19.41 16.83
N SER A 215 2.25 20.05 15.82
CA SER A 215 0.79 20.15 15.74
C SER A 215 0.13 18.76 15.62
N GLU A 216 -1.15 18.65 16.00
CA GLU A 216 -1.90 17.39 15.83
C GLU A 216 -1.95 16.94 14.37
N VAL A 217 -2.06 17.90 13.44
CA VAL A 217 -2.01 17.68 11.99
C VAL A 217 -0.70 17.02 11.56
N GLU A 218 0.44 17.52 12.06
CA GLU A 218 1.76 16.96 11.76
C GLU A 218 1.96 15.57 12.38
N GLN A 219 1.41 15.34 13.58
CA GLN A 219 1.47 14.03 14.23
C GLN A 219 0.63 12.99 13.47
N THR A 220 -0.56 13.38 12.98
CA THR A 220 -1.40 12.52 12.13
C THR A 220 -0.71 12.19 10.81
N PHE A 221 -0.10 13.18 10.15
CA PHE A 221 0.69 12.93 8.94
C PHE A 221 1.86 11.99 9.21
N LEU A 222 2.61 12.21 10.30
CA LEU A 222 3.75 11.38 10.69
C LEU A 222 3.35 9.91 10.90
N ALA A 223 2.20 9.64 11.52
CA ALA A 223 1.69 8.28 11.67
C ALA A 223 1.49 7.61 10.30
N HIS A 224 0.86 8.29 9.34
CA HIS A 224 0.66 7.76 7.98
C HIS A 224 1.97 7.58 7.22
N LEU A 225 2.95 8.47 7.43
CA LEU A 225 4.27 8.35 6.85
C LEU A 225 5.02 7.12 7.38
N LEU A 226 5.03 6.90 8.70
CA LEU A 226 5.62 5.70 9.31
C LEU A 226 4.96 4.43 8.78
N HIS A 227 3.64 4.42 8.67
CA HIS A 227 2.89 3.31 8.08
C HIS A 227 3.32 3.00 6.64
N ALA A 228 3.42 4.02 5.78
CA ALA A 228 3.84 3.86 4.40
C ALA A 228 5.28 3.33 4.30
N LEU A 229 6.22 3.92 5.06
CA LEU A 229 7.62 3.48 5.09
C LEU A 229 7.77 2.02 5.56
N ALA A 230 7.04 1.63 6.61
CA ALA A 230 6.99 0.25 7.10
C ALA A 230 6.41 -0.71 6.04
N SER A 231 5.36 -0.29 5.35
CA SER A 231 4.75 -1.06 4.26
C SER A 231 5.71 -1.23 3.07
N PHE A 232 6.53 -0.23 2.75
CA PHE A 232 7.55 -0.36 1.71
C PHE A 232 8.67 -1.33 2.11
N VAL A 233 9.07 -1.36 3.38
CA VAL A 233 10.03 -2.37 3.88
C VAL A 233 9.42 -3.77 3.76
N GLU A 234 8.15 -3.95 4.09
CA GLU A 234 7.42 -5.20 3.87
C GLU A 234 7.39 -5.60 2.39
N CYS A 235 6.97 -4.67 1.53
CA CYS A 235 6.88 -4.90 0.10
C CYS A 235 8.24 -5.17 -0.55
N ALA A 236 9.35 -4.69 0.01
CA ALA A 236 10.69 -5.00 -0.47
C ALA A 236 11.06 -6.46 -0.26
N GLY A 237 10.48 -7.15 0.72
CA GLY A 237 10.76 -8.56 1.00
C GLY A 237 12.27 -8.78 1.21
N HIS A 238 12.82 -9.83 0.62
CA HIS A 238 14.26 -10.14 0.71
C HIS A 238 15.13 -9.43 -0.35
N ALA A 239 14.74 -8.24 -0.82
CA ALA A 239 15.56 -7.46 -1.75
C ALA A 239 16.89 -7.02 -1.09
N PRO A 240 17.97 -6.80 -1.86
CA PRO A 240 19.29 -6.42 -1.32
C PRO A 240 19.27 -5.16 -0.43
N GLN A 241 18.44 -4.19 -0.79
CA GLN A 241 18.30 -2.92 -0.08
C GLN A 241 17.41 -2.98 1.17
N THR A 242 16.67 -4.06 1.41
CA THR A 242 15.71 -4.15 2.51
C THR A 242 16.39 -3.92 3.86
N MET A 243 17.59 -4.46 4.07
CA MET A 243 18.34 -4.24 5.32
C MET A 243 18.63 -2.76 5.55
N ALA A 244 19.10 -2.05 4.52
CA ALA A 244 19.38 -0.62 4.63
C ALA A 244 18.11 0.19 4.94
N MET A 245 17.00 -0.12 4.25
CA MET A 245 15.70 0.52 4.53
C MET A 245 15.21 0.23 5.95
N ALA A 246 15.33 -1.02 6.41
CA ALA A 246 14.92 -1.44 7.74
C ALA A 246 15.71 -0.71 8.83
N LYS A 247 17.03 -0.54 8.66
CA LYS A 247 17.86 0.26 9.59
C LYS A 247 17.37 1.69 9.69
N CYS A 248 17.24 2.38 8.56
CA CYS A 248 16.79 3.77 8.51
C CYS A 248 15.39 3.93 9.12
N LEU A 249 14.48 3.00 8.82
CA LEU A 249 13.15 2.99 9.41
C LEU A 249 13.19 2.78 10.92
N MET A 250 13.99 1.83 11.41
CA MET A 250 14.10 1.56 12.84
C MET A 250 14.67 2.75 13.60
N GLU A 251 15.73 3.37 13.08
CA GLU A 251 16.31 4.58 13.69
C GLU A 251 15.30 5.73 13.76
N PHE A 252 14.61 5.99 12.63
CA PHE A 252 13.59 7.02 12.57
C PHE A 252 12.41 6.72 13.51
N ALA A 253 11.84 5.51 13.45
CA ALA A 253 10.73 5.10 14.32
C ALA A 253 11.12 5.12 15.81
N TRP A 254 12.37 4.76 16.14
CA TRP A 254 12.87 4.78 17.52
C TRP A 254 12.90 6.19 18.12
N SER A 255 13.21 7.22 17.30
CA SER A 255 13.13 8.61 17.72
C SER A 255 11.70 9.07 18.07
N GLU A 256 10.69 8.39 17.53
CA GLU A 256 9.26 8.72 17.70
C GLU A 256 8.55 7.86 18.75
N ARG A 257 9.25 6.91 19.39
CA ARG A 257 8.67 5.91 20.32
C ARG A 257 7.98 6.51 21.54
N SER A 258 8.41 7.69 21.97
CA SER A 258 7.87 8.40 23.14
C SER A 258 6.91 9.53 22.74
N SER A 259 6.39 9.51 21.52
CA SER A 259 5.42 10.50 21.03
C SER A 259 4.19 10.55 21.94
N THR A 260 3.66 11.76 22.16
CA THR A 260 2.44 11.98 22.93
C THR A 260 1.21 11.38 22.26
N ASN A 261 1.20 11.32 20.92
CA ASN A 261 0.09 10.79 20.14
C ASN A 261 0.20 9.26 19.99
N ALA A 262 -0.88 8.58 20.38
CA ALA A 262 -0.99 7.13 20.36
C ALA A 262 -0.86 6.54 18.96
N GLU A 263 -1.41 7.19 17.92
CA GLU A 263 -1.30 6.72 16.55
C GLU A 263 0.15 6.65 16.10
N VAL A 264 0.98 7.65 16.42
CA VAL A 264 2.41 7.61 16.11
C VAL A 264 3.08 6.42 16.82
N ARG A 265 2.82 6.22 18.12
CA ARG A 265 3.38 5.08 18.87
C ARG A 265 2.93 3.73 18.31
N ARG A 266 1.67 3.58 17.91
CA ARG A 266 1.18 2.38 17.21
C ARG A 266 1.94 2.14 15.91
N GLN A 267 2.25 3.18 15.14
CA GLN A 267 3.00 3.04 13.89
C GLN A 267 4.49 2.75 14.11
N VAL A 268 5.07 3.16 15.25
CA VAL A 268 6.41 2.69 15.65
C VAL A 268 6.40 1.18 15.91
N LEU A 269 5.41 0.66 16.65
CA LEU A 269 5.25 -0.78 16.88
C LEU A 269 4.97 -1.53 15.56
N PHE A 270 4.14 -0.97 14.69
CA PHE A 270 3.90 -1.51 13.36
C PHE A 270 5.20 -1.60 12.54
N SER A 271 6.01 -0.53 12.54
CA SER A 271 7.31 -0.50 11.86
C SER A 271 8.24 -1.61 12.35
N LEU A 272 8.36 -1.79 13.67
CA LEU A 272 9.11 -2.89 14.26
C LEU A 272 8.56 -4.26 13.79
N SER A 273 7.24 -4.43 13.75
CA SER A 273 6.61 -5.67 13.27
C SER A 273 6.99 -6.01 11.83
N ARG A 274 7.00 -5.01 10.93
CA ARG A 274 7.31 -5.19 9.51
C ARG A 274 8.77 -5.55 9.30
N VAL A 275 9.67 -4.92 10.05
CA VAL A 275 11.10 -5.23 10.02
C VAL A 275 11.36 -6.67 10.50
N LEU A 276 10.76 -7.07 11.63
CA LEU A 276 10.90 -8.43 12.15
C LEU A 276 10.30 -9.50 11.20
N LEU A 277 9.25 -9.15 10.46
CA LEU A 277 8.63 -10.06 9.49
C LEU A 277 9.54 -10.36 8.30
N VAL A 278 10.28 -9.36 7.83
CA VAL A 278 10.96 -9.43 6.52
C VAL A 278 12.45 -9.72 6.65
N VAL A 279 13.07 -9.23 7.73
CA VAL A 279 14.51 -9.31 7.93
C VAL A 279 14.86 -10.52 8.79
N PRO A 280 15.75 -11.41 8.33
CA PRO A 280 16.19 -12.56 9.13
C PRO A 280 16.79 -12.14 10.48
N ALA A 281 16.40 -12.82 11.56
CA ALA A 281 16.85 -12.51 12.93
C ALA A 281 18.38 -12.57 13.12
N ALA A 282 19.08 -13.42 12.36
CA ALA A 282 20.55 -13.44 12.36
C ALA A 282 21.15 -12.13 11.86
N LEU A 283 20.62 -11.61 10.75
CA LEU A 283 21.08 -10.38 10.15
C LEU A 283 20.69 -9.16 10.99
N LEU A 284 19.47 -9.15 11.56
CA LEU A 284 19.08 -8.11 12.53
C LEU A 284 20.01 -8.06 13.74
N ARG A 285 20.36 -9.20 14.34
CA ARG A 285 21.29 -9.23 15.48
C ARG A 285 22.68 -8.73 15.11
N GLN A 286 23.18 -9.09 13.93
CA GLN A 286 24.48 -8.63 13.45
C GLN A 286 24.50 -7.11 13.21
N GLU A 287 23.42 -6.57 12.64
CA GLU A 287 23.42 -5.24 12.06
C GLU A 287 22.81 -4.15 12.96
N VAL A 288 21.93 -4.53 13.90
CA VAL A 288 21.21 -3.64 14.84
C VAL A 288 21.08 -4.23 16.26
N GLY A 289 21.92 -5.21 16.61
CA GLY A 289 21.80 -5.96 17.87
C GLY A 289 21.81 -5.12 19.16
N GLU A 290 22.66 -4.09 19.22
CA GLU A 290 22.71 -3.19 20.39
C GLU A 290 21.41 -2.40 20.56
N ALA A 291 20.89 -1.80 19.48
CA ALA A 291 19.62 -1.09 19.48
C ALA A 291 18.44 -2.03 19.83
N LEU A 292 18.49 -3.28 19.38
CA LEU A 292 17.47 -4.28 19.72
C LEU A 292 17.45 -4.68 21.21
N SER A 293 18.57 -4.51 21.92
CA SER A 293 18.62 -4.82 23.36
C SER A 293 17.69 -3.92 24.18
N GLU A 294 17.47 -2.68 23.73
CA GLU A 294 16.55 -1.73 24.35
C GLU A 294 15.08 -1.99 23.95
N VAL A 295 14.85 -2.65 22.82
CA VAL A 295 13.49 -2.91 22.29
C VAL A 295 12.70 -3.82 23.23
N ALA A 296 13.28 -4.90 23.74
CA ALA A 296 12.53 -5.84 24.59
C ALA A 296 12.07 -5.21 25.92
N PRO A 297 12.93 -4.51 26.70
CA PRO A 297 12.49 -3.75 27.87
C PRO A 297 11.43 -2.69 27.53
N TRP A 298 11.60 -1.98 26.41
CA TRP A 298 10.63 -0.99 25.97
C TRP A 298 9.26 -1.61 25.63
N LEU A 299 9.23 -2.74 24.93
CA LEU A 299 7.98 -3.49 24.66
C LEU A 299 7.27 -3.90 25.95
N GLN A 300 8.01 -4.37 26.95
CA GLN A 300 7.45 -4.69 28.28
C GLN A 300 6.88 -3.44 28.95
N GLN A 301 7.57 -2.30 28.87
CA GLN A 301 7.07 -1.04 29.41
C GLN A 301 5.77 -0.61 28.72
N VAL A 302 5.72 -0.63 27.38
CA VAL A 302 4.54 -0.27 26.59
C VAL A 302 3.38 -1.20 26.89
N GLN A 303 3.60 -2.52 26.89
CA GLN A 303 2.58 -3.52 27.18
C GLN A 303 1.86 -3.27 28.53
N ASN A 304 2.62 -2.86 29.54
CA ASN A 304 2.11 -2.72 30.91
C ASN A 304 1.61 -1.30 31.24
N HIS A 305 2.15 -0.26 30.60
CA HIS A 305 1.96 1.13 31.04
C HIS A 305 1.51 2.11 29.96
N ASP A 306 1.48 1.74 28.67
CA ASP A 306 1.01 2.67 27.64
C ASP A 306 -0.49 2.98 27.85
N PRO A 307 -0.92 4.25 27.82
CA PRO A 307 -2.33 4.60 28.00
C PRO A 307 -3.23 4.03 26.89
N ASP A 308 -2.69 3.82 25.69
CA ASP A 308 -3.43 3.33 24.55
C ASP A 308 -3.53 1.80 24.50
N ALA A 309 -4.75 1.28 24.33
CA ALA A 309 -4.99 -0.16 24.29
C ALA A 309 -4.37 -0.83 23.04
N GLY A 310 -4.36 -0.14 21.89
CA GLY A 310 -3.75 -0.64 20.67
C GLY A 310 -2.24 -0.79 20.79
N CYS A 311 -1.57 0.17 21.44
CA CYS A 311 -0.14 0.07 21.77
C CYS A 311 0.14 -1.13 22.68
N ARG A 312 -0.65 -1.31 23.75
CA ARG A 312 -0.49 -2.45 24.67
C ARG A 312 -0.66 -3.79 23.97
N GLU A 313 -1.65 -3.91 23.08
CA GLU A 313 -1.90 -5.14 22.32
C GLU A 313 -0.77 -5.43 21.32
N ALA A 314 -0.36 -4.43 20.53
CA ALA A 314 0.72 -4.59 19.58
C ALA A 314 2.04 -4.98 20.26
N ALA A 315 2.36 -4.37 21.41
CA ALA A 315 3.54 -4.73 22.19
C ALA A 315 3.49 -6.17 22.73
N ARG A 316 2.32 -6.64 23.17
CA ARG A 316 2.11 -8.03 23.61
C ARG A 316 2.36 -9.01 22.47
N LEU A 317 1.82 -8.76 21.28
CA LEU A 317 2.04 -9.58 20.09
C LEU A 317 3.53 -9.63 19.73
N LEU A 318 4.21 -8.48 19.69
CA LEU A 318 5.64 -8.43 19.34
C LEU A 318 6.52 -9.18 20.35
N THR A 319 6.16 -9.13 21.62
CA THR A 319 6.88 -9.87 22.67
C THR A 319 6.72 -11.39 22.51
N SER A 320 5.57 -11.89 22.07
CA SER A 320 5.37 -13.34 21.88
C SER A 320 6.10 -13.91 20.66
N PHE A 321 6.35 -13.07 19.65
CA PHE A 321 7.11 -13.45 18.43
C PHE A 321 8.62 -13.29 18.56
N ALA A 322 9.10 -12.53 19.55
CA ALA A 322 10.52 -12.50 19.88
C ALA A 322 10.82 -13.69 20.82
N PRO A 323 11.46 -14.79 20.37
CA PRO A 323 12.06 -15.70 21.31
C PRO A 323 13.17 -14.90 21.99
N VAL A 324 12.88 -14.37 23.19
CA VAL A 324 13.93 -13.88 24.09
C VAL A 324 14.87 -15.07 24.28
N PRO A 325 16.13 -15.03 23.84
CA PRO A 325 17.10 -15.96 24.37
C PRO A 325 17.39 -15.48 25.80
N THR A 326 16.56 -15.93 26.73
CA THR A 326 16.89 -15.95 28.15
C THR A 326 17.98 -16.99 28.35
N SER A 327 19.22 -16.67 27.98
CA SER A 327 20.46 -17.34 28.45
C SER A 327 21.68 -16.71 27.80
N LEU A 328 22.03 -15.51 28.26
CA LEU A 328 23.45 -15.16 28.40
C LEU A 328 23.85 -15.51 29.84
N SER A 329 23.92 -16.82 30.12
CA SER A 329 24.79 -17.31 31.18
C SER A 329 26.21 -17.24 30.65
N LEU A 330 26.96 -16.26 31.16
CA LEU A 330 28.42 -16.16 31.07
C LEU A 330 29.05 -17.53 31.38
N VAL A 331 29.87 -18.02 30.46
CA VAL A 331 31.07 -18.79 30.76
C VAL A 331 32.22 -18.14 30.01
#